data_AF-A0A0B2UM67-F1
#
_entry.id   AF-A0A0B2UM67-F1
#
_cell.length_a   1.000
_cell.length_b   1.000
_cell.length_c   1.000
_cell.angle_alpha   90.00
_cell.angle_beta   90.00
_cell.angle_gamma   90.00
#
_symmetry.space_group_name_H-M   'P 1'
#
loop_
_entity.id
_entity.type
_entity.pdbx_description
1 polymer ?
#
loop_
_entity_poly.entity_id
_entity_poly.type
_entity_poly.pdbx_seq_one_letter_code
_entity_poly.pdbx_strand_id
1 'polypeptide(L)'
;LFTSVSNRTHEKITFVALRKLQNLYQIPDINKADRSSPLRQNAVSAFIDAIFYTNVMQSAWFFLGGAGLVSLDAKTFKKQLYDIWFEEYARGTAVGSSGFETVFVGESNDTKVIGLNNWYRFYLLEQKGDVNYHGWFDRFKDVQITLQFEWGRLQAMKNAFLMGSSPEFEIAAYTICALTEIKECILVRENNQISIKIETITPPGGTMKIKSVIITQYSGKPTTTKKTTPKPTKPPADQARLQQLVDEMRAADVDKPIDYILNWGNPATANEDVSPEPLFTFVNESLFERPVYKTLIDVYTNGGFIPDVCNAEPPLVSGDAREKLLRKFFDTYTNTTVFQLAFNYLKETNYIVDWASLKRKLWTYWFGTYTRCKGPAGSSGFEHVFIGEWKATKVDGQHCWVYFYRLEKEHKVNYYGYISHLEQLTGTTKYTWEKYLKPIGGFNIGTSPAFDFTIFSVCALTRSGGNKCRFTLDGFPVGVTSYLQDCANTNETCIATAYPTN
;
A
#
# COMPACT_ATOMS: atom_id res chain seq x y z
N LEU A 1 27.29 8.60 12.79
CA LEU A 1 26.17 7.76 13.26
C LEU A 1 25.78 6.74 12.20
N PHE A 2 25.55 7.17 10.96
CA PHE A 2 25.07 6.31 9.89
C PHE A 2 26.24 5.70 9.11
N THR A 3 26.35 4.37 9.09
CA THR A 3 27.34 3.65 8.26
C THR A 3 26.90 3.56 6.80
N SER A 4 25.58 3.43 6.56
CA SER A 4 24.98 3.43 5.23
C SER A 4 23.48 3.69 5.33
N VAL A 5 22.92 4.39 4.35
CA VAL A 5 21.47 4.45 4.11
C VAL A 5 21.21 3.97 2.68
N SER A 6 20.21 3.11 2.49
CA SER A 6 19.90 2.54 1.18
C SER A 6 19.51 3.63 0.17
N ASN A 7 20.05 3.57 -1.05
CA ASN A 7 19.66 4.47 -2.15
C ASN A 7 18.15 4.46 -2.42
N ARG A 8 17.49 3.31 -2.20
CA ARG A 8 16.04 3.19 -2.30
C ARG A 8 15.29 4.18 -1.40
N THR A 9 15.86 4.58 -0.27
CA THR A 9 15.24 5.60 0.59
C THR A 9 15.27 6.98 -0.07
N HIS A 10 16.34 7.31 -0.80
CA HIS A 10 16.53 8.61 -1.46
C HIS A 10 15.63 8.81 -2.68
N GLU A 11 15.12 7.72 -3.25
CA GLU A 11 14.30 7.66 -4.46
C GLU A 11 12.79 7.68 -4.16
N LYS A 12 12.37 7.34 -2.93
CA LYS A 12 10.96 7.41 -2.52
C LYS A 12 10.42 8.83 -2.68
N ILE A 13 9.26 8.96 -3.31
CA ILE A 13 8.61 10.24 -3.64
C ILE A 13 8.52 11.17 -2.42
N THR A 14 8.11 10.65 -1.26
CA THR A 14 7.97 11.45 -0.04
C THR A 14 9.32 11.94 0.53
N PHE A 15 10.39 11.15 0.40
CA PHE A 15 11.75 11.56 0.77
C PHE A 15 12.38 12.53 -0.24
N VAL A 16 12.06 12.39 -1.53
CA VAL A 16 12.45 13.35 -2.58
C VAL A 16 11.81 14.70 -2.30
N ALA A 17 10.50 14.73 -2.04
CA ALA A 17 9.76 15.93 -1.68
C ALA A 17 10.28 16.56 -0.38
N LEU A 18 10.52 15.75 0.66
CA LEU A 18 11.13 16.18 1.92
C LEU A 18 12.47 16.87 1.68
N ARG A 19 13.41 16.22 0.96
CA ARG A 19 14.75 16.76 0.70
C ARG A 19 14.68 18.06 -0.09
N LYS A 20 13.82 18.13 -1.10
CA LYS A 20 13.62 19.35 -1.89
C LYS A 20 13.14 20.50 -1.01
N LEU A 21 12.19 20.25 -0.11
CA LEU A 21 11.66 21.25 0.81
C LEU A 21 12.70 21.67 1.86
N GLN A 22 13.41 20.73 2.48
CA GLN A 22 14.47 21.02 3.46
C GLN A 22 15.56 21.95 2.90
N ASN A 23 15.92 21.82 1.62
CA ASN A 23 16.95 22.65 0.99
C ASN A 23 16.51 24.10 0.75
N LEU A 24 15.22 24.42 0.93
CA LEU A 24 14.70 25.78 0.75
C LEU A 24 14.68 26.59 2.05
N TYR A 25 15.02 25.99 3.19
CA TYR A 25 15.26 26.66 4.46
C TYR A 25 16.72 27.09 4.56
N GLN A 26 16.97 28.31 5.00
CA GLN A 26 18.29 28.96 4.90
C GLN A 26 18.82 29.46 6.23
N ILE A 27 17.94 29.90 7.14
CA ILE A 27 18.34 30.60 8.37
C ILE A 27 17.80 29.83 9.57
N PRO A 28 18.59 28.89 10.14
CA PRO A 28 18.13 28.08 11.26
C PRO A 28 18.08 28.83 12.61
N ASP A 29 18.34 30.13 12.64
CA ASP A 29 18.40 30.94 13.86
C ASP A 29 17.02 31.56 14.15
N ILE A 30 16.38 31.14 15.24
CA ILE A 30 15.01 31.57 15.60
C ILE A 30 14.84 33.06 15.88
N ASN A 31 15.94 33.78 16.09
CA ASN A 31 15.92 35.22 16.31
C ASN A 31 16.04 36.00 14.99
N LYS A 32 16.16 35.31 13.85
CA LYS A 32 16.24 35.88 12.50
C LYS A 32 15.11 35.36 11.64
N ALA A 33 14.59 36.22 10.78
CA ALA A 33 13.47 35.84 9.93
C ALA A 33 13.94 34.97 8.74
N ASP A 34 13.48 33.73 8.67
CA ASP A 34 13.59 32.86 7.49
C ASP A 34 12.28 32.87 6.68
N ARG A 35 11.93 33.99 6.07
CA ARG A 35 10.61 34.19 5.44
C ARG A 35 10.37 33.23 4.26
N SER A 36 9.19 32.62 4.25
CA SER A 36 8.73 31.71 3.19
C SER A 36 8.64 32.42 1.84
N SER A 37 9.37 31.89 0.86
CA SER A 37 9.34 32.33 -0.53
C SER A 37 8.24 31.60 -1.33
N PRO A 38 7.79 32.15 -2.48
CA PRO A 38 6.87 31.42 -3.37
C PRO A 38 7.37 30.03 -3.78
N LEU A 39 8.69 29.88 -3.95
CA LEU A 39 9.31 28.58 -4.23
C LEU A 39 9.15 27.61 -3.06
N ARG A 40 9.31 28.09 -1.81
CA ARG A 40 9.07 27.29 -0.60
C ARG A 40 7.61 26.91 -0.49
N GLN A 41 6.67 27.84 -0.72
CA GLN A 41 5.23 27.54 -0.70
C GLN A 41 4.84 26.45 -1.72
N ASN A 42 5.36 26.53 -2.95
CA ASN A 42 5.14 25.49 -3.96
C ASN A 42 5.71 24.12 -3.53
N ALA A 43 6.89 24.12 -2.91
CA ALA A 43 7.49 22.89 -2.40
C ALA A 43 6.72 22.32 -1.19
N VAL A 44 6.14 23.18 -0.33
CA VAL A 44 5.25 22.77 0.75
C VAL A 44 4.01 22.10 0.19
N SER A 45 3.33 22.71 -0.78
CA SER A 45 2.16 22.10 -1.43
C SER A 45 2.49 20.74 -2.04
N ALA A 46 3.61 20.65 -2.78
CA ALA A 46 4.06 19.38 -3.35
C ALA A 46 4.41 18.33 -2.29
N PHE A 47 4.97 18.73 -1.14
CA PHE A 47 5.26 17.83 -0.04
C PHE A 47 3.98 17.35 0.65
N ILE A 48 3.03 18.25 0.92
CA ILE A 48 1.71 17.91 1.48
C ILE A 48 0.99 16.94 0.54
N ASP A 49 1.00 17.20 -0.77
CA ASP A 49 0.40 16.29 -1.75
C ASP A 49 1.09 14.92 -1.73
N ALA A 50 2.43 14.89 -1.74
CA ALA A 50 3.19 13.65 -1.72
C ALA A 50 2.89 12.79 -0.48
N ILE A 51 2.76 13.40 0.71
CA ILE A 51 2.46 12.63 1.93
C ILE A 51 0.96 12.33 2.07
N PHE A 52 0.07 13.21 1.59
CA PHE A 52 -1.36 13.09 1.78
C PHE A 52 -1.92 11.81 1.18
N TYR A 53 -1.47 11.44 -0.02
CA TYR A 53 -2.01 10.26 -0.70
C TYR A 53 -1.55 8.93 -0.08
N THR A 54 -0.47 8.94 0.70
CA THR A 54 0.07 7.73 1.35
C THR A 54 -0.93 7.09 2.33
N ASN A 55 -0.85 5.77 2.47
CA ASN A 55 -1.67 4.96 3.40
C ASN A 55 -1.58 5.48 4.83
N VAL A 56 -0.39 5.93 5.21
CA VAL A 56 -0.09 6.39 6.55
C VAL A 56 -0.87 7.67 6.85
N MET A 57 -0.87 8.63 5.92
CA MET A 57 -1.60 9.87 6.09
C MET A 57 -3.11 9.68 5.91
N GLN A 58 -3.54 8.85 4.97
CA GLN A 58 -4.96 8.50 4.81
C GLN A 58 -5.53 7.84 6.07
N SER A 59 -4.78 6.90 6.68
CA SER A 59 -5.19 6.27 7.94
C SER A 59 -5.32 7.28 9.09
N ALA A 60 -4.36 8.21 9.20
CA ALA A 60 -4.41 9.28 10.18
C ALA A 60 -5.58 10.24 9.93
N TRP A 61 -5.82 10.61 8.67
CA TRP A 61 -6.89 11.50 8.26
C TRP A 61 -8.27 10.91 8.59
N PHE A 62 -8.52 9.65 8.22
CA PHE A 62 -9.77 8.97 8.57
C PHE A 62 -9.94 8.75 10.07
N PHE A 63 -8.86 8.42 10.79
CA PHE A 63 -8.90 8.31 12.25
C PHE A 63 -9.32 9.64 12.90
N LEU A 64 -8.67 10.74 12.52
CA LEU A 64 -8.97 12.07 13.03
C LEU A 64 -10.38 12.54 12.61
N GLY A 65 -10.80 12.22 11.37
CA GLY A 65 -12.12 12.58 10.86
C GLY A 65 -13.23 11.81 11.58
N GLY A 66 -13.02 10.51 11.83
CA GLY A 66 -13.94 9.70 12.64
C GLY A 66 -14.02 10.16 14.10
N ALA A 67 -12.96 10.78 14.62
CA ALA A 67 -12.97 11.44 15.93
C ALA A 67 -13.58 12.85 15.90
N GLY A 68 -13.98 13.37 14.74
CA GLY A 68 -14.53 14.72 14.58
C GLY A 68 -13.51 15.85 14.74
N LEU A 69 -12.20 15.55 14.68
CA LEU A 69 -11.11 16.51 14.91
C LEU A 69 -10.68 17.24 13.63
N VAL A 70 -11.02 16.68 12.46
CA VAL A 70 -10.69 17.23 11.14
C VAL A 70 -11.83 16.99 10.15
N SER A 71 -11.87 17.80 9.09
CA SER A 71 -12.81 17.59 7.98
C SER A 71 -12.37 16.42 7.10
N LEU A 72 -13.34 15.63 6.60
CA LEU A 72 -13.13 14.62 5.55
C LEU A 72 -13.17 15.22 4.12
N ASP A 73 -13.09 16.53 3.99
CA ASP A 73 -12.74 17.21 2.74
C ASP A 73 -11.23 17.34 2.59
N ALA A 74 -10.68 16.78 1.51
CA ALA A 74 -9.23 16.70 1.28
C ALA A 74 -8.58 18.09 1.22
N LYS A 75 -9.24 19.06 0.57
CA LYS A 75 -8.72 20.43 0.45
C LYS A 75 -8.62 21.10 1.82
N THR A 76 -9.65 20.94 2.64
CA THR A 76 -9.71 21.46 4.00
C THR A 76 -8.64 20.83 4.89
N PHE A 77 -8.47 19.50 4.85
CA PHE A 77 -7.45 18.84 5.66
C PHE A 77 -6.02 19.18 5.21
N LYS A 78 -5.76 19.25 3.90
CA LYS A 78 -4.45 19.71 3.39
C LYS A 78 -4.15 21.15 3.85
N LYS A 79 -5.14 22.03 3.86
CA LYS A 79 -4.98 23.37 4.44
C LYS A 79 -4.69 23.31 5.94
N GLN A 80 -5.40 22.46 6.69
CA GLN A 80 -5.14 22.30 8.12
C GLN A 80 -3.72 21.76 8.40
N LEU A 81 -3.23 20.83 7.58
CA LEU A 81 -1.82 20.39 7.63
C LEU A 81 -0.87 21.55 7.36
N TYR A 82 -1.17 22.39 6.35
CA TYR A 82 -0.41 23.62 6.08
C TYR A 82 -0.34 24.52 7.32
N ASP A 83 -1.49 24.83 7.91
CA ASP A 83 -1.60 25.74 9.04
C ASP A 83 -0.85 25.21 10.29
N ILE A 84 -0.96 23.91 10.58
CA ILE A 84 -0.31 23.27 11.75
C ILE A 84 1.22 23.21 11.60
N TRP A 85 1.71 22.86 10.41
CA TRP A 85 3.12 22.50 10.19
C TRP A 85 3.96 23.61 9.56
N PHE A 86 3.38 24.42 8.67
CA PHE A 86 4.15 25.28 7.77
C PHE A 86 3.86 26.77 7.94
N GLU A 87 2.72 27.15 8.51
CA GLU A 87 2.42 28.55 8.75
C GLU A 87 3.34 29.13 9.84
N GLU A 88 4.10 30.17 9.48
CA GLU A 88 5.14 30.74 10.32
C GLU A 88 4.59 31.39 11.60
N TYR A 89 5.38 31.34 12.66
CA TYR A 89 5.13 32.04 13.92
C TYR A 89 6.43 32.58 14.52
N ALA A 90 6.30 33.50 15.48
CA ALA A 90 7.43 34.00 16.25
C ALA A 90 7.67 33.12 17.48
N ARG A 91 8.92 32.68 17.68
CA ARG A 91 9.39 32.06 18.94
C ARG A 91 10.07 33.04 19.88
N GLY A 92 10.73 34.04 19.30
CA GLY A 92 11.45 35.10 20.01
C GLY A 92 11.02 36.46 19.47
N THR A 93 11.95 37.17 18.84
CA THR A 93 11.74 38.54 18.34
C THR A 93 11.37 38.60 16.86
N ALA A 94 11.56 37.51 16.10
CA ALA A 94 11.29 37.45 14.66
C ALA A 94 10.27 36.35 14.32
N VAL A 95 9.45 36.61 13.30
CA VAL A 95 8.63 35.60 12.62
C VAL A 95 9.50 34.87 11.62
N GLY A 96 9.47 33.53 11.64
CA GLY A 96 10.23 32.70 10.72
C GLY A 96 10.10 31.20 11.03
N SER A 97 9.90 30.86 12.30
CA SER A 97 9.77 29.46 12.73
C SER A 97 8.48 28.79 12.25
N SER A 98 8.55 27.50 11.97
CA SER A 98 7.40 26.63 11.71
C SER A 98 7.58 25.26 12.36
N GLY A 99 6.50 24.51 12.61
CA GLY A 99 6.60 23.17 13.19
C GLY A 99 7.42 22.21 12.32
N PHE A 100 7.30 22.35 11.00
CA PHE A 100 8.09 21.59 10.04
C PHE A 100 9.58 21.94 10.15
N GLU A 101 9.92 23.22 10.25
CA GLU A 101 11.31 23.64 10.36
C GLU A 101 11.96 23.09 11.62
N THR A 102 11.34 23.26 12.78
CA THR A 102 11.87 22.77 14.06
C THR A 102 12.17 21.28 14.04
N VAL A 103 11.26 20.48 13.45
CA VAL A 103 11.32 19.01 13.50
C VAL A 103 12.16 18.44 12.35
N PHE A 104 11.89 18.87 11.11
CA PHE A 104 12.40 18.25 9.89
C PHE A 104 13.59 18.99 9.25
N VAL A 105 13.85 20.24 9.63
CA VAL A 105 14.99 21.03 9.10
C VAL A 105 16.07 21.22 10.16
N GLY A 106 15.64 21.55 11.38
CA GLY A 106 16.44 21.93 12.52
C GLY A 106 16.44 23.44 12.75
N GLU A 107 16.40 23.84 14.02
CA GLU A 107 16.48 25.23 14.47
C GLU A 107 17.51 25.36 15.59
N SER A 108 17.99 26.59 15.78
CA SER A 108 19.00 26.97 16.75
C SER A 108 18.73 28.36 17.31
N ASN A 109 19.38 28.67 18.43
CA ASN A 109 19.56 30.04 18.90
C ASN A 109 21.06 30.31 19.10
N ASP A 110 21.41 31.47 19.65
CA ASP A 110 22.81 31.88 19.86
C ASP A 110 23.66 30.90 20.69
N THR A 111 23.02 30.01 21.46
CA THR A 111 23.70 29.14 22.44
C THR A 111 23.63 27.65 22.13
N LYS A 112 22.60 27.18 21.43
CA LYS A 112 22.36 25.75 21.23
C LYS A 112 21.44 25.44 20.07
N VAL A 113 21.46 24.17 19.66
CA VAL A 113 20.42 23.58 18.81
C VAL A 113 19.15 23.43 19.64
N ILE A 114 18.01 23.86 19.11
CA ILE A 114 16.70 23.77 19.78
C ILE A 114 15.76 22.76 19.13
N GLY A 115 16.00 22.42 17.86
CA GLY A 115 15.25 21.43 17.09
C GLY A 115 16.15 20.80 16.05
N LEU A 116 15.92 19.52 15.78
CA LEU A 116 16.48 18.70 14.69
C LEU A 116 16.11 17.25 15.05
N ASN A 117 14.85 16.88 14.82
CA ASN A 117 14.24 15.65 15.33
C ASN A 117 13.91 14.65 14.21
N ASN A 118 14.52 14.82 13.04
CA ASN A 118 14.35 13.93 11.90
C ASN A 118 15.67 13.23 11.54
N TRP A 119 15.68 11.91 11.57
CA TRP A 119 16.87 11.08 11.32
C TRP A 119 17.44 11.30 9.91
N TYR A 120 16.57 11.53 8.92
CA TYR A 120 16.98 11.69 7.53
C TYR A 120 17.69 13.03 7.32
N ARG A 121 17.18 14.10 7.92
CA ARG A 121 17.87 15.40 7.96
C ARG A 121 19.22 15.29 8.64
N PHE A 122 19.29 14.62 9.78
CA PHE A 122 20.55 14.39 10.49
C PHE A 122 21.55 13.65 9.61
N TYR A 123 21.12 12.57 8.95
CA TYR A 123 21.94 11.81 8.01
C TYR A 123 22.50 12.70 6.89
N LEU A 124 21.66 13.54 6.26
CA LEU A 124 22.11 14.42 5.18
C LEU A 124 23.12 15.47 5.65
N LEU A 125 22.96 16.00 6.86
CA LEU A 125 23.92 16.93 7.45
C LEU A 125 25.23 16.22 7.83
N GLU A 126 25.15 14.98 8.33
CA GLU A 126 26.32 14.19 8.72
C GLU A 126 27.17 13.85 7.50
N GLN A 127 26.54 13.50 6.38
CA GLN A 127 27.20 13.27 5.09
C GLN A 127 27.93 14.52 4.56
N LYS A 128 27.45 15.72 4.91
CA LYS A 128 28.10 16.99 4.54
C LYS A 128 29.18 17.43 5.53
N GLY A 129 29.28 16.77 6.70
CA GLY A 129 30.14 17.20 7.79
C GLY A 129 29.59 18.39 8.59
N ASP A 130 28.31 18.77 8.39
CA ASP A 130 27.69 19.89 9.09
C ASP A 130 27.31 19.52 10.55
N VAL A 131 27.03 18.24 10.80
CA VAL A 131 26.82 17.71 12.15
C VAL A 131 27.90 16.71 12.54
N ASN A 132 28.33 16.78 13.80
CA ASN A 132 29.29 15.88 14.39
C ASN A 132 28.65 15.09 15.53
N TYR A 133 28.47 13.79 15.33
CA TYR A 133 27.88 12.89 16.31
C TYR A 133 28.87 12.53 17.43
N HIS A 134 28.50 12.78 18.68
CA HIS A 134 29.39 12.57 19.84
C HIS A 134 29.11 11.29 20.63
N GLY A 135 27.91 10.71 20.50
CA GLY A 135 27.52 9.53 21.26
C GLY A 135 26.02 9.46 21.53
N TRP A 136 25.57 8.34 22.10
CA TRP A 136 24.17 8.11 22.46
C TRP A 136 24.01 7.89 23.97
N PHE A 137 22.88 8.31 24.52
CA PHE A 137 22.49 8.07 25.91
C PHE A 137 21.64 6.80 26.02
N ASP A 138 20.56 6.76 25.21
CA ASP A 138 19.60 5.65 25.18
C ASP A 138 19.25 5.33 23.73
N ARG A 139 19.06 4.06 23.40
CA ARG A 139 18.58 3.67 22.07
C ARG A 139 17.77 2.37 22.09
N PHE A 140 16.69 2.36 21.30
CA PHE A 140 16.09 1.14 20.79
C PHE A 140 16.61 0.94 19.38
N LYS A 141 17.37 -0.13 19.18
CA LYS A 141 18.06 -0.40 17.91
C LYS A 141 17.06 -0.29 16.75
N ASP A 142 17.43 0.50 15.74
CA ASP A 142 16.65 0.74 14.51
C ASP A 142 15.24 1.34 14.71
N VAL A 143 14.96 1.84 15.92
CA VAL A 143 13.63 2.36 16.30
C VAL A 143 13.70 3.80 16.82
N GLN A 144 14.56 4.08 17.80
CA GLN A 144 14.70 5.40 18.41
C GLN A 144 16.11 5.56 18.99
N ILE A 145 16.64 6.77 18.92
CA ILE A 145 17.93 7.10 19.53
C ILE A 145 17.86 8.45 20.24
N THR A 146 18.45 8.51 21.42
CA THR A 146 18.73 9.74 22.17
C THR A 146 20.24 9.97 22.12
N LEU A 147 20.68 11.14 21.64
CA LEU A 147 22.09 11.40 21.35
C LEU A 147 22.54 12.82 21.70
N GLN A 148 23.86 12.97 21.68
CA GLN A 148 24.58 14.24 21.71
C GLN A 148 25.27 14.47 20.37
N PHE A 149 25.23 15.71 19.88
CA PHE A 149 25.94 16.13 18.67
C PHE A 149 26.22 17.63 18.67
N GLU A 150 27.09 18.04 17.75
CA GLU A 150 27.29 19.43 17.36
C GLU A 150 26.70 19.68 15.97
N TRP A 151 26.09 20.84 15.77
CA TRP A 151 25.69 21.36 14.46
C TRP A 151 26.40 22.69 14.23
N GLY A 152 27.38 22.71 13.33
CA GLY A 152 28.35 23.79 13.26
C GLY A 152 29.06 23.97 14.61
N ARG A 153 28.86 25.13 15.26
CA ARG A 153 29.46 25.46 16.58
C ARG A 153 28.53 25.22 17.77
N LEU A 154 27.28 24.81 17.52
CA LEU A 154 26.25 24.74 18.53
C LEU A 154 26.06 23.30 19.00
N GLN A 155 25.97 23.11 20.31
CA GLN A 155 25.79 21.79 20.90
C GLN A 155 24.31 21.45 21.11
N ALA A 156 23.99 20.18 20.89
CA ALA A 156 22.73 19.54 21.25
C ALA A 156 23.01 18.47 22.30
N MET A 157 22.90 18.82 23.59
CA MET A 157 23.28 17.92 24.69
C MET A 157 22.42 16.67 24.78
N LYS A 158 21.11 16.78 24.58
CA LYS A 158 20.19 15.64 24.58
C LYS A 158 19.10 15.90 23.57
N ASN A 159 19.14 15.16 22.47
CA ASN A 159 18.12 15.22 21.42
C ASN A 159 17.74 13.81 20.98
N ALA A 160 16.56 13.63 20.41
CA ALA A 160 16.05 12.34 20.04
C ALA A 160 15.24 12.36 18.75
N PHE A 161 15.34 11.28 17.98
CA PHE A 161 14.53 11.09 16.79
C PHE A 161 14.16 9.62 16.58
N LEU A 162 13.06 9.39 15.87
CA LEU A 162 12.67 8.06 15.40
C LEU A 162 13.62 7.63 14.28
N MET A 163 14.09 6.39 14.35
CA MET A 163 15.02 5.85 13.36
C MET A 163 14.26 5.12 12.26
N GLY A 164 14.61 5.41 11.01
CA GLY A 164 14.05 4.72 9.83
C GLY A 164 12.58 5.02 9.53
N SER A 165 11.97 5.99 10.22
CA SER A 165 10.62 6.47 9.94
C SER A 165 10.53 7.16 8.57
N SER A 166 9.37 7.10 7.92
CA SER A 166 9.09 7.91 6.74
C SER A 166 8.55 9.30 7.14
N PRO A 167 8.70 10.34 6.29
CA PRO A 167 8.17 11.66 6.60
C PRO A 167 6.66 11.66 6.84
N GLU A 168 5.90 10.91 6.03
CA GLU A 168 4.45 10.77 6.19
C GLU A 168 4.06 10.12 7.52
N PHE A 169 4.87 9.20 8.05
CA PHE A 169 4.64 8.60 9.36
C PHE A 169 4.83 9.59 10.50
N GLU A 170 5.92 10.36 10.48
CA GLU A 170 6.19 11.35 11.51
C GLU A 170 5.15 12.48 11.48
N ILE A 171 4.83 13.03 10.30
CA ILE A 171 3.77 14.04 10.18
C ILE A 171 2.43 13.47 10.70
N ALA A 172 2.06 12.25 10.31
CA ALA A 172 0.81 11.62 10.75
C ALA A 172 0.76 11.42 12.28
N ALA A 173 1.76 10.76 12.85
CA ALA A 173 1.80 10.43 14.27
C ALA A 173 1.83 11.68 15.15
N TYR A 174 2.63 12.68 14.78
CA TYR A 174 2.72 13.93 15.53
C TYR A 174 1.45 14.76 15.38
N THR A 175 0.82 14.79 14.20
CA THR A 175 -0.49 15.46 13.99
C THR A 175 -1.60 14.81 14.81
N ILE A 176 -1.67 13.47 14.84
CA ILE A 176 -2.61 12.75 15.69
C ILE A 176 -2.40 13.13 17.15
N CYS A 177 -1.15 13.11 17.62
CA CYS A 177 -0.84 13.42 19.00
C CYS A 177 -1.21 14.86 19.37
N ALA A 178 -0.96 15.82 18.46
CA ALA A 178 -1.31 17.22 18.65
C ALA A 178 -2.82 17.45 18.72
N LEU A 179 -3.59 16.91 17.77
CA LEU A 179 -5.02 17.18 17.63
C LEU A 179 -5.90 16.41 18.62
N THR A 180 -5.43 15.29 19.13
CA THR A 180 -6.14 14.54 20.18
C THR A 180 -5.95 15.13 21.58
N GLU A 181 -5.09 16.16 21.72
CA GLU A 181 -4.72 16.81 22.98
C GLU A 181 -4.20 15.82 24.05
N ILE A 182 -3.68 14.67 23.61
CA ILE A 182 -3.07 13.69 24.49
C ILE A 182 -1.70 14.23 24.92
N LYS A 183 -1.54 14.47 26.23
CA LYS A 183 -0.30 15.03 26.81
C LYS A 183 0.95 14.19 26.52
N GLU A 184 0.79 12.88 26.38
CA GLU A 184 1.89 11.94 26.13
C GLU A 184 1.36 10.76 25.29
N CYS A 185 1.77 10.69 24.02
CA CYS A 185 1.40 9.60 23.13
C CYS A 185 2.44 8.48 23.23
N ILE A 186 1.97 7.25 23.45
CA ILE A 186 2.85 6.10 23.56
C ILE A 186 2.83 5.32 22.25
N LEU A 187 3.95 5.39 21.52
CA LEU A 187 4.20 4.57 20.35
C LEU A 187 4.79 3.24 20.81
N VAL A 188 4.12 2.15 20.48
CA VAL A 188 4.59 0.78 20.73
C VAL A 188 5.11 0.20 19.42
N ARG A 189 6.38 -0.22 19.40
CA ARG A 189 6.98 -0.92 18.25
C ARG A 189 7.76 -2.12 18.76
N GLU A 190 7.34 -3.32 18.35
CA GLU A 190 7.80 -4.58 18.93
C GLU A 190 7.59 -4.59 20.45
N ASN A 191 8.67 -4.74 21.23
CA ASN A 191 8.65 -4.69 22.70
C ASN A 191 9.03 -3.32 23.26
N ASN A 192 9.27 -2.32 22.40
CA ASN A 192 9.75 -1.00 22.80
C ASN A 192 8.59 -0.01 22.89
N GLN A 193 8.57 0.78 23.97
CA GLN A 193 7.59 1.84 24.17
C GLN A 193 8.29 3.20 24.14
N ILE A 194 7.80 4.09 23.29
CA ILE A 194 8.38 5.41 23.05
C ILE A 194 7.32 6.45 23.40
N SER A 195 7.68 7.39 24.26
CA SER A 195 6.87 8.55 24.58
C SER A 195 7.12 9.65 23.54
N ILE A 196 6.03 10.18 23.00
CA ILE A 196 5.98 11.33 22.10
C ILE A 196 5.17 12.42 22.81
N LYS A 197 5.78 13.57 23.05
CA LYS A 197 5.11 14.77 23.58
C LYS A 197 5.17 15.87 22.56
N ILE A 198 4.02 16.46 22.26
CA ILE A 198 3.91 17.59 21.34
C ILE A 198 3.69 18.85 22.17
N GLU A 199 4.59 19.81 22.04
CA GLU A 199 4.30 21.18 22.46
C GLU A 199 3.67 21.92 21.29
N THR A 200 2.60 22.67 21.58
CA THR A 200 1.89 23.49 20.59
C THR A 200 1.93 24.96 20.96
N ILE A 201 1.65 25.82 19.98
CA ILE A 201 1.48 27.26 20.17
C ILE A 201 0.26 27.71 19.34
N THR A 202 -0.56 28.59 19.91
CA THR A 202 -1.71 29.19 19.21
C THR A 202 -1.54 30.70 19.24
N PRO A 203 -1.11 31.34 18.14
CA PRO A 203 -1.03 32.79 18.05
C PRO A 203 -2.40 33.45 18.31
N PRO A 204 -2.46 34.69 18.83
CA PRO A 204 -3.72 35.39 19.04
C PRO A 204 -4.55 35.46 17.75
N GLY A 205 -5.76 34.90 17.76
CA GLY A 205 -6.65 34.83 16.59
C GLY A 205 -6.21 33.84 15.50
N GLY A 206 -5.17 33.05 15.73
CA GLY A 206 -4.66 32.03 14.80
C GLY A 206 -5.08 30.62 15.17
N THR A 207 -4.66 29.65 14.35
CA THR A 207 -4.84 28.22 14.57
C THR A 207 -3.69 27.63 15.41
N MET A 208 -3.92 26.45 16.00
CA MET A 208 -2.89 25.70 16.71
C MET A 208 -1.76 25.28 15.74
N LYS A 209 -0.52 25.44 16.18
CA LYS A 209 0.70 25.08 15.46
C LYS A 209 1.58 24.17 16.30
N ILE A 210 2.32 23.29 15.64
CA ILE A 210 3.32 22.48 16.33
C ILE A 210 4.53 23.36 16.65
N LYS A 211 4.89 23.36 17.94
CA LYS A 211 6.08 24.01 18.46
C LYS A 211 7.22 23.02 18.61
N SER A 212 7.06 21.89 19.29
CA SER A 212 8.18 20.93 19.34
C SER A 212 7.70 19.53 19.57
N VAL A 213 8.55 18.58 19.17
CA VAL A 213 8.33 17.16 19.37
C VAL A 213 9.43 16.65 20.28
N ILE A 214 9.04 16.13 21.44
CA ILE A 214 9.95 15.54 22.41
C ILE A 214 9.75 14.03 22.39
N ILE A 215 10.82 13.30 22.10
CA ILE A 215 10.83 11.85 22.00
C ILE A 215 11.70 11.28 23.10
N THR A 216 11.17 10.35 23.88
CA THR A 216 11.90 9.67 24.93
C THR A 216 11.52 8.20 24.99
N GLN A 217 12.39 7.35 25.56
CA GLN A 217 11.95 6.03 25.97
C GLN A 217 10.87 6.16 27.05
N TYR A 218 9.84 5.33 27.01
CA TYR A 218 8.77 5.36 28.00
C TYR A 218 9.21 4.64 29.27
N SER A 219 9.18 5.34 30.41
CA SER A 219 9.62 4.83 31.72
C SER A 219 8.46 4.54 32.69
N GLY A 220 7.22 4.53 32.21
CA GLY A 220 6.05 4.20 33.02
C GLY A 220 5.94 2.70 33.32
N LYS A 221 5.10 2.31 34.29
CA LYS A 221 4.72 0.90 34.47
C LYS A 221 4.17 0.39 33.13
N PRO A 222 4.52 -0.83 32.68
CA PRO A 222 3.97 -1.40 31.45
C PRO A 222 2.45 -1.32 31.53
N THR A 223 1.86 -0.46 30.72
CA THR A 223 0.42 -0.33 30.62
C THR A 223 -0.05 -1.58 29.88
N THR A 224 -0.38 -2.63 30.63
CA THR A 224 -1.39 -3.60 30.19
C THR A 224 -2.74 -2.88 30.21
N THR A 225 -2.94 -1.93 29.31
CA THR A 225 -4.25 -1.35 29.07
C THR A 225 -5.08 -2.39 28.33
N LYS A 226 -5.85 -3.17 29.10
CA LYS A 226 -7.11 -3.74 28.62
C LYS A 226 -7.90 -2.59 27.99
N LYS A 227 -7.93 -2.54 26.66
CA LYS A 227 -8.65 -1.55 25.86
C LYS A 227 -10.13 -1.48 26.26
N THR A 228 -10.58 -0.30 26.66
CA THR A 228 -11.97 0.15 26.51
C THR A 228 -12.00 1.29 25.48
N THR A 229 -11.70 0.94 24.23
CA THR A 229 -12.27 1.61 23.06
C THR A 229 -13.71 1.10 22.86
N PRO A 230 -14.63 1.86 22.25
CA PRO A 230 -15.91 1.32 21.80
C PRO A 230 -15.61 0.07 20.98
N LYS A 231 -16.14 -1.07 21.42
CA LYS A 231 -15.75 -2.42 20.99
C LYS A 231 -15.63 -2.48 19.46
N PRO A 232 -14.41 -2.52 18.87
CA PRO A 232 -14.27 -3.16 17.57
C PRO A 232 -14.57 -4.62 17.89
N THR A 233 -15.61 -5.16 17.28
CA THR A 233 -15.87 -6.59 17.32
C THR A 233 -14.56 -7.30 17.04
N LYS A 234 -14.04 -8.06 18.03
CA LYS A 234 -12.88 -8.93 17.84
C LYS A 234 -13.15 -9.67 16.53
N PRO A 235 -12.29 -9.54 15.51
CA PRO A 235 -12.50 -10.28 14.28
C PRO A 235 -12.69 -11.75 14.69
N PRO A 236 -13.68 -12.47 14.13
CA PRO A 236 -13.81 -13.90 14.37
C PRO A 236 -12.43 -14.56 14.27
N ALA A 237 -12.12 -15.59 15.07
CA ALA A 237 -10.79 -16.21 15.07
C ALA A 237 -10.28 -16.53 13.66
N ASP A 238 -11.20 -16.90 12.76
CA ASP A 238 -10.95 -17.18 11.34
C ASP A 238 -10.53 -15.94 10.53
N GLN A 239 -11.02 -14.75 10.88
CA GLN A 239 -10.63 -13.48 10.25
C GLN A 239 -9.21 -13.07 10.64
N ALA A 240 -8.80 -13.31 11.89
CA ALA A 240 -7.43 -13.05 12.33
C ALA A 240 -6.43 -14.02 11.69
N ARG A 241 -6.79 -15.30 11.57
CA ARG A 241 -5.95 -16.30 10.87
C ARG A 241 -5.81 -16.00 9.37
N LEU A 242 -6.91 -15.60 8.72
CA LEU A 242 -6.85 -15.16 7.32
C LEU A 242 -5.94 -13.95 7.14
N GLN A 243 -6.00 -12.98 8.07
CA GLN A 243 -5.10 -11.83 8.04
C GLN A 243 -3.63 -12.25 8.16
N GLN A 244 -3.33 -13.11 9.13
CA GLN A 244 -1.97 -13.61 9.33
C GLN A 244 -1.45 -14.33 8.07
N LEU A 245 -2.27 -15.20 7.45
CA LEU A 245 -1.91 -15.85 6.19
C LEU A 245 -1.55 -14.82 5.11
N VAL A 246 -2.39 -13.78 4.95
CA VAL A 246 -2.16 -12.74 3.94
C VAL A 246 -0.85 -11.99 4.20
N ASP A 247 -0.56 -11.65 5.46
CA ASP A 247 0.68 -10.96 5.84
C ASP A 247 1.92 -11.82 5.56
N GLU A 248 1.86 -13.12 5.90
CA GLU A 248 2.93 -14.08 5.63
C GLU A 248 3.12 -14.31 4.12
N MET A 249 2.03 -14.48 3.37
CA MET A 249 2.06 -14.59 1.91
C MET A 249 2.67 -13.33 1.29
N ARG A 250 2.29 -12.14 1.77
CA ARG A 250 2.79 -10.86 1.25
C ARG A 250 4.29 -10.69 1.48
N ALA A 251 4.78 -11.12 2.64
CA ALA A 251 6.19 -11.16 2.95
C ALA A 251 6.96 -12.17 2.08
N ALA A 252 6.37 -13.36 1.86
CA ALA A 252 6.96 -14.45 1.08
C ALA A 252 6.84 -14.29 -0.44
N ASP A 253 6.01 -13.36 -0.93
CA ASP A 253 5.81 -13.10 -2.35
C ASP A 253 7.05 -12.42 -2.95
N VAL A 254 8.04 -13.22 -3.34
CA VAL A 254 9.26 -12.77 -4.02
C VAL A 254 8.97 -12.30 -5.45
N ASP A 255 7.84 -12.74 -6.00
CA ASP A 255 7.42 -12.45 -7.37
C ASP A 255 6.62 -11.16 -7.50
N LYS A 256 6.22 -10.50 -6.41
CA LYS A 256 5.46 -9.24 -6.48
C LYS A 256 6.19 -8.19 -7.34
N PRO A 257 5.47 -7.44 -8.18
CA PRO A 257 6.09 -6.34 -8.90
C PRO A 257 6.48 -5.24 -7.92
N ILE A 258 7.70 -4.73 -8.07
CA ILE A 258 8.26 -3.64 -7.23
C ILE A 258 8.64 -2.40 -8.04
N ASP A 259 8.52 -2.48 -9.37
CA ASP A 259 9.03 -1.50 -10.32
C ASP A 259 8.05 -1.35 -11.49
N TYR A 260 7.00 -0.57 -11.25
CA TYR A 260 5.97 -0.22 -12.22
C TYR A 260 5.35 1.13 -11.85
N ILE A 261 4.80 1.83 -12.84
CA ILE A 261 4.13 3.12 -12.68
C ILE A 261 2.79 3.04 -13.38
N LEU A 262 1.73 3.31 -12.61
CA LEU A 262 0.39 3.49 -13.14
C LEU A 262 0.05 4.97 -13.33
N ASN A 263 -0.69 5.26 -14.40
CA ASN A 263 -1.43 6.49 -14.60
C ASN A 263 -2.92 6.20 -14.47
N TRP A 264 -3.49 6.47 -13.29
CA TRP A 264 -4.91 6.23 -13.07
C TRP A 264 -5.83 7.11 -13.92
N GLY A 265 -5.33 8.21 -14.51
CA GLY A 265 -6.14 9.12 -15.30
C GLY A 265 -7.25 9.76 -14.47
N ASN A 266 -8.46 9.80 -15.02
CA ASN A 266 -9.63 10.45 -14.43
C ASN A 266 -10.68 9.44 -13.93
N PRO A 267 -11.54 9.84 -12.99
CA PRO A 267 -12.65 8.99 -12.53
C PRO A 267 -13.70 8.78 -13.63
N ALA A 268 -13.95 7.52 -14.01
CA ALA A 268 -14.89 7.11 -15.06
C ALA A 268 -16.29 6.84 -14.53
N THR A 269 -17.12 7.87 -14.41
CA THR A 269 -18.52 7.76 -13.93
C THR A 269 -19.50 7.30 -15.02
N ALA A 270 -19.22 7.59 -16.29
CA ALA A 270 -20.02 7.22 -17.47
C ALA A 270 -19.33 6.12 -18.31
N ASN A 271 -19.96 5.64 -19.38
CA ASN A 271 -19.38 4.65 -20.32
C ASN A 271 -18.59 5.32 -21.43
N GLU A 272 -17.74 6.26 -21.06
CA GLU A 272 -16.97 7.12 -21.97
C GLU A 272 -15.51 7.13 -21.55
N ASP A 273 -14.63 7.29 -22.52
CA ASP A 273 -13.21 7.44 -22.29
C ASP A 273 -12.91 8.84 -21.75
N VAL A 274 -12.43 8.89 -20.51
CA VAL A 274 -12.01 10.13 -19.85
C VAL A 274 -10.51 10.11 -19.52
N SER A 275 -9.77 9.10 -19.97
CA SER A 275 -8.36 8.87 -19.64
C SER A 275 -7.60 8.43 -20.90
N PRO A 276 -7.22 9.37 -21.78
CA PRO A 276 -6.66 9.04 -23.10
C PRO A 276 -5.29 8.35 -23.06
N GLU A 277 -4.66 8.30 -21.89
CA GLU A 277 -3.35 7.69 -21.68
C GLU A 277 -3.50 6.29 -21.08
N PRO A 278 -2.61 5.34 -21.42
CA PRO A 278 -2.61 3.99 -20.84
C PRO A 278 -2.55 4.00 -19.31
N LEU A 279 -3.19 3.02 -18.68
CA LEU A 279 -3.09 2.79 -17.26
C LEU A 279 -1.65 2.44 -16.86
N PHE A 280 -0.97 1.58 -17.63
CA PHE A 280 0.43 1.22 -17.36
C PHE A 280 1.39 2.07 -18.18
N THR A 281 2.03 3.06 -17.55
CA THR A 281 3.04 3.89 -18.23
C THR A 281 4.44 3.28 -18.17
N PHE A 282 4.70 2.43 -17.17
CA PHE A 282 5.94 1.67 -17.06
C PHE A 282 5.74 0.38 -16.28
N VAL A 283 6.36 -0.71 -16.75
CA VAL A 283 6.52 -1.97 -16.02
C VAL A 283 7.93 -2.49 -16.31
N ASN A 284 8.69 -2.88 -15.29
CA ASN A 284 9.97 -3.54 -15.49
C ASN A 284 9.76 -4.99 -15.96
N GLU A 285 9.80 -5.21 -17.26
CA GLU A 285 9.48 -6.48 -17.90
C GLU A 285 10.48 -7.61 -17.60
N SER A 286 11.62 -7.34 -16.95
CA SER A 286 12.52 -8.40 -16.45
C SER A 286 11.81 -9.35 -15.48
N LEU A 287 10.74 -8.89 -14.81
CA LEU A 287 9.93 -9.74 -13.95
C LEU A 287 9.25 -10.88 -14.74
N PHE A 288 8.99 -10.70 -16.04
CA PHE A 288 8.35 -11.72 -16.88
C PHE A 288 9.24 -12.92 -17.20
N GLU A 289 10.55 -12.82 -16.94
CA GLU A 289 11.47 -13.95 -17.06
C GLU A 289 11.30 -14.94 -15.90
N ARG A 290 10.71 -14.51 -14.78
CA ARG A 290 10.52 -15.35 -13.60
C ARG A 290 9.50 -16.46 -13.89
N PRO A 291 9.66 -17.67 -13.31
CA PRO A 291 8.84 -18.83 -13.67
C PRO A 291 7.33 -18.62 -13.57
N VAL A 292 6.84 -17.91 -12.54
CA VAL A 292 5.40 -17.68 -12.36
C VAL A 292 4.82 -16.84 -13.50
N TYR A 293 5.51 -15.78 -13.92
CA TYR A 293 5.06 -14.95 -15.05
C TYR A 293 5.26 -15.65 -16.39
N LYS A 294 6.41 -16.30 -16.58
CA LYS A 294 6.73 -17.00 -17.83
C LYS A 294 5.71 -18.08 -18.15
N THR A 295 5.34 -18.90 -17.16
CA THR A 295 4.34 -19.96 -17.38
C THR A 295 2.95 -19.41 -17.66
N LEU A 296 2.55 -18.31 -17.02
CA LEU A 296 1.30 -17.62 -17.31
C LEU A 296 1.29 -17.01 -18.73
N ILE A 297 2.40 -16.40 -19.17
CA ILE A 297 2.56 -15.86 -20.52
C ILE A 297 2.57 -16.97 -21.58
N ASP A 298 3.24 -18.10 -21.31
CA ASP A 298 3.21 -19.29 -22.17
C ASP A 298 1.74 -19.74 -22.39
N VAL A 299 0.91 -19.69 -21.35
CA VAL A 299 -0.54 -20.01 -21.40
C VAL A 299 -1.31 -18.98 -22.24
N TYR A 300 -1.02 -17.68 -22.10
CA TYR A 300 -1.66 -16.65 -22.93
C TYR A 300 -1.39 -16.84 -24.42
N THR A 301 -0.17 -17.25 -24.77
CA THR A 301 0.23 -17.37 -26.17
C THR A 301 -0.16 -18.71 -26.79
N ASN A 302 -0.15 -19.80 -26.02
CA ASN A 302 -0.31 -21.16 -26.55
C ASN A 302 -1.53 -21.91 -25.98
N GLY A 303 -2.34 -21.28 -25.12
CA GLY A 303 -3.44 -21.93 -24.41
C GLY A 303 -4.70 -22.17 -25.24
N GLY A 304 -4.84 -21.48 -26.38
CA GLY A 304 -5.97 -21.68 -27.31
C GLY A 304 -7.35 -21.37 -26.73
N PHE A 305 -7.44 -20.44 -25.78
CA PHE A 305 -8.69 -19.99 -25.18
C PHE A 305 -9.53 -19.19 -26.18
N ILE A 306 -10.85 -19.36 -26.15
CA ILE A 306 -11.81 -18.70 -27.02
C ILE A 306 -12.63 -17.73 -26.16
N PRO A 307 -12.38 -16.41 -26.23
CA PRO A 307 -12.99 -15.47 -25.28
C PRO A 307 -14.52 -15.38 -25.34
N ASP A 308 -15.19 -15.86 -26.40
CA ASP A 308 -16.65 -15.88 -26.47
C ASP A 308 -17.22 -17.09 -25.72
N VAL A 309 -17.83 -16.83 -24.57
CA VAL A 309 -18.39 -17.86 -23.66
C VAL A 309 -19.53 -18.69 -24.28
N CYS A 310 -20.03 -18.30 -25.45
CA CYS A 310 -21.02 -19.04 -26.20
C CYS A 310 -20.42 -20.05 -27.19
N ASN A 311 -19.09 -20.13 -27.31
CA ASN A 311 -18.38 -21.15 -28.09
C ASN A 311 -17.81 -22.23 -27.15
N ALA A 312 -17.71 -23.46 -27.63
CA ALA A 312 -17.10 -24.53 -26.83
C ALA A 312 -15.59 -24.36 -26.76
N GLU A 313 -15.04 -24.46 -25.55
CA GLU A 313 -13.60 -24.52 -25.34
C GLU A 313 -13.01 -25.81 -25.94
N PRO A 314 -11.80 -25.78 -26.50
CA PRO A 314 -11.09 -27.01 -26.85
C PRO A 314 -10.99 -27.95 -25.64
N PRO A 315 -11.36 -29.24 -25.76
CA PRO A 315 -11.35 -30.15 -24.63
C PRO A 315 -9.93 -30.33 -24.07
N LEU A 316 -9.80 -30.46 -22.74
CA LEU A 316 -8.55 -30.84 -22.10
C LEU A 316 -8.33 -32.35 -22.23
N VAL A 317 -7.49 -32.76 -23.18
CA VAL A 317 -7.20 -34.18 -23.41
C VAL A 317 -5.92 -34.57 -22.67
N SER A 318 -5.98 -35.65 -21.90
CA SER A 318 -4.83 -36.09 -21.11
C SER A 318 -3.62 -36.42 -22.01
N GLY A 319 -2.46 -35.85 -21.66
CA GLY A 319 -1.20 -35.95 -22.37
C GLY A 319 -1.03 -34.94 -23.51
N ASP A 320 -2.04 -34.15 -23.86
CA ASP A 320 -1.96 -33.19 -24.96
C ASP A 320 -1.11 -31.94 -24.61
N ALA A 321 -0.88 -31.08 -25.60
CA ALA A 321 -0.08 -29.87 -25.42
C ALA A 321 -0.76 -28.86 -24.47
N ARG A 322 -2.09 -28.74 -24.50
CA ARG A 322 -2.86 -27.78 -23.71
C ARG A 322 -2.86 -28.17 -22.24
N GLU A 323 -3.15 -29.43 -21.93
CA GLU A 323 -3.08 -29.97 -20.58
C GLU A 323 -1.66 -29.84 -20.02
N LYS A 324 -0.61 -30.23 -20.76
CA LYS A 324 0.79 -30.07 -20.32
C LYS A 324 1.14 -28.62 -20.00
N LEU A 325 0.66 -27.68 -20.80
CA LEU A 325 0.86 -26.25 -20.61
C LEU A 325 0.19 -25.75 -19.32
N LEU A 326 -1.10 -26.06 -19.12
CA LEU A 326 -1.83 -25.70 -17.90
C LEU A 326 -1.28 -26.39 -16.66
N ARG A 327 -0.79 -27.64 -16.81
CA ARG A 327 -0.18 -28.40 -15.73
C ARG A 327 1.16 -27.81 -15.31
N LYS A 328 1.98 -27.35 -16.26
CA LYS A 328 3.22 -26.61 -15.97
C LYS A 328 2.93 -25.31 -15.20
N PHE A 329 1.92 -24.55 -15.61
CA PHE A 329 1.45 -23.38 -14.87
C PHE A 329 1.03 -23.76 -13.44
N PHE A 330 0.13 -24.73 -13.31
CA PHE A 330 -0.42 -25.15 -12.02
C PHE A 330 0.66 -25.67 -11.06
N ASP A 331 1.60 -26.48 -11.56
CA ASP A 331 2.71 -26.99 -10.77
C ASP A 331 3.66 -25.85 -10.36
N THR A 332 3.94 -24.89 -11.24
CA THR A 332 4.77 -23.71 -10.91
C THR A 332 4.16 -22.90 -9.78
N TYR A 333 2.84 -22.68 -9.82
CA TYR A 333 2.13 -21.86 -8.83
C TYR A 333 2.00 -22.58 -7.49
N THR A 334 1.64 -23.86 -7.52
CA THR A 334 1.51 -24.68 -6.31
C THR A 334 2.84 -24.94 -5.61
N ASN A 335 3.97 -24.84 -6.32
CA ASN A 335 5.31 -24.99 -5.71
C ASN A 335 5.84 -23.71 -5.03
N THR A 336 5.16 -22.57 -5.14
CA THR A 336 5.61 -21.32 -4.51
C THR A 336 5.47 -21.36 -2.99
N THR A 337 6.36 -20.67 -2.26
CA THR A 337 6.25 -20.51 -0.80
C THR A 337 4.92 -19.90 -0.39
N VAL A 338 4.41 -18.94 -1.19
CA VAL A 338 3.10 -18.32 -1.03
C VAL A 338 1.98 -19.37 -0.99
N PHE A 339 1.99 -20.32 -1.92
CA PHE A 339 1.00 -21.39 -1.95
C PHE A 339 1.19 -22.42 -0.82
N GLN A 340 2.43 -22.70 -0.42
CA GLN A 340 2.71 -23.60 0.72
C GLN A 340 2.13 -23.04 2.04
N LEU A 341 2.20 -21.72 2.26
CA LEU A 341 1.58 -21.05 3.41
C LEU A 341 0.06 -21.24 3.41
N ALA A 342 -0.57 -21.07 2.24
CA ALA A 342 -2.01 -21.28 2.09
C ALA A 342 -2.43 -22.74 2.32
N PHE A 343 -1.63 -23.71 1.89
CA PHE A 343 -1.87 -25.12 2.20
C PHE A 343 -1.86 -25.38 3.71
N ASN A 344 -0.86 -24.86 4.42
CA ASN A 344 -0.79 -25.01 5.88
C ASN A 344 -2.02 -24.38 6.56
N TYR A 345 -2.38 -23.16 6.17
CA TYR A 345 -3.60 -22.50 6.66
C TYR A 345 -4.85 -23.35 6.42
N LEU A 346 -5.07 -23.85 5.20
CA LEU A 346 -6.25 -24.63 4.83
C LEU A 346 -6.30 -25.97 5.60
N LYS A 347 -5.14 -26.56 5.89
CA LYS A 347 -5.03 -27.79 6.69
C LYS A 347 -5.36 -27.53 8.16
N GLU A 348 -4.78 -26.48 8.75
CA GLU A 348 -5.02 -26.11 10.15
C GLU A 348 -6.46 -25.65 10.43
N THR A 349 -7.15 -25.18 9.40
CA THR A 349 -8.57 -24.78 9.44
C THR A 349 -9.52 -25.89 8.97
N ASN A 350 -9.01 -27.10 8.72
CA ASN A 350 -9.76 -28.29 8.32
C ASN A 350 -10.57 -28.16 7.01
N TYR A 351 -10.22 -27.24 6.12
CA TYR A 351 -10.83 -27.14 4.78
C TYR A 351 -10.29 -28.19 3.80
N ILE A 352 -9.10 -28.72 4.08
CA ILE A 352 -8.47 -29.81 3.32
C ILE A 352 -7.79 -30.80 4.26
N VAL A 353 -7.60 -32.02 3.77
CA VAL A 353 -6.97 -33.11 4.54
C VAL A 353 -5.49 -33.25 4.20
N ASP A 354 -5.14 -33.19 2.91
CA ASP A 354 -3.78 -33.42 2.44
C ASP A 354 -3.49 -32.68 1.11
N TRP A 355 -2.22 -32.66 0.74
CA TRP A 355 -1.70 -31.96 -0.45
C TRP A 355 -2.31 -32.48 -1.76
N ALA A 356 -2.45 -33.80 -1.91
CA ALA A 356 -2.99 -34.40 -3.12
C ALA A 356 -4.48 -34.06 -3.28
N SER A 357 -5.24 -34.07 -2.18
CA SER A 357 -6.65 -33.68 -2.17
C SER A 357 -6.85 -32.21 -2.57
N LEU A 358 -6.00 -31.31 -2.08
CA LEU A 358 -6.03 -29.89 -2.44
C LEU A 358 -5.70 -29.69 -3.92
N LYS A 359 -4.61 -30.29 -4.42
CA LYS A 359 -4.22 -30.15 -5.83
C LYS A 359 -5.29 -30.68 -6.78
N ARG A 360 -5.89 -31.84 -6.49
CA ARG A 360 -6.99 -32.39 -7.29
C ARG A 360 -8.20 -31.46 -7.29
N LYS A 361 -8.61 -30.97 -6.11
CA LYS A 361 -9.76 -30.06 -5.99
C LYS A 361 -9.51 -28.74 -6.73
N LEU A 362 -8.32 -28.17 -6.62
CA LEU A 362 -7.97 -26.93 -7.31
C LEU A 362 -7.84 -27.10 -8.81
N TRP A 363 -7.38 -28.26 -9.29
CA TRP A 363 -7.37 -28.57 -10.71
C TRP A 363 -8.78 -28.49 -11.28
N THR A 364 -9.75 -29.15 -10.65
CA THR A 364 -11.16 -29.05 -11.04
C THR A 364 -11.70 -27.62 -10.88
N TYR A 365 -11.43 -26.94 -9.76
CA TYR A 365 -11.93 -25.58 -9.50
C TYR A 365 -11.53 -24.60 -10.61
N TRP A 366 -10.28 -24.66 -11.05
CA TRP A 366 -9.74 -23.68 -12.00
C TRP A 366 -9.92 -24.13 -13.46
N PHE A 367 -9.73 -25.39 -13.78
CA PHE A 367 -9.69 -25.88 -15.17
C PHE A 367 -10.91 -26.70 -15.58
N GLY A 368 -11.80 -27.03 -14.64
CA GLY A 368 -13.10 -27.60 -14.98
C GLY A 368 -13.93 -26.61 -15.79
N THR A 369 -14.56 -27.10 -16.85
CA THR A 369 -15.36 -26.28 -17.77
C THR A 369 -16.81 -26.24 -17.36
N TYR A 370 -17.50 -25.15 -17.65
CA TYR A 370 -18.94 -24.97 -17.40
C TYR A 370 -19.58 -24.10 -18.50
N THR A 371 -20.91 -24.01 -18.52
CA THR A 371 -21.64 -23.22 -19.53
C THR A 371 -22.10 -21.86 -19.00
N ARG A 372 -21.93 -20.79 -19.78
CA ARG A 372 -22.50 -19.46 -19.52
C ARG A 372 -23.57 -19.02 -20.55
N CYS A 373 -23.79 -19.81 -21.60
CA CYS A 373 -24.69 -19.48 -22.73
C CYS A 373 -25.78 -20.50 -23.04
N LYS A 374 -26.12 -21.42 -22.11
CA LYS A 374 -27.07 -22.52 -22.35
C LYS A 374 -26.64 -23.38 -23.56
N GLY A 375 -25.65 -24.24 -23.36
CA GLY A 375 -25.20 -25.19 -24.39
C GLY A 375 -23.75 -25.58 -24.17
N PRO A 376 -22.80 -25.02 -24.93
CA PRO A 376 -21.40 -25.40 -24.84
C PRO A 376 -20.79 -25.07 -23.47
N ALA A 377 -19.86 -25.91 -23.04
CA ALA A 377 -18.97 -25.64 -21.92
C ALA A 377 -17.83 -24.75 -22.43
N GLY A 378 -18.10 -23.44 -22.49
CA GLY A 378 -17.25 -22.42 -23.10
C GLY A 378 -16.46 -21.57 -22.12
N SER A 379 -16.40 -21.97 -20.85
CA SER A 379 -15.75 -21.18 -19.80
C SER A 379 -15.10 -22.09 -18.77
N SER A 380 -14.03 -21.59 -18.15
CA SER A 380 -13.44 -22.16 -16.94
C SER A 380 -13.13 -21.07 -15.91
N GLY A 381 -12.87 -21.43 -14.65
CA GLY A 381 -12.51 -20.45 -13.62
C GLY A 381 -11.18 -19.76 -13.94
N PHE A 382 -10.22 -20.50 -14.48
CA PHE A 382 -8.92 -19.99 -14.90
C PHE A 382 -9.07 -19.00 -16.04
N GLU A 383 -9.83 -19.38 -17.07
CA GLU A 383 -10.13 -18.50 -18.19
C GLU A 383 -10.78 -17.21 -17.69
N HIS A 384 -11.92 -17.29 -17.00
CA HIS A 384 -12.66 -16.10 -16.56
C HIS A 384 -11.81 -15.09 -15.77
N VAL A 385 -10.89 -15.58 -14.92
CA VAL A 385 -10.07 -14.73 -14.04
C VAL A 385 -8.77 -14.28 -14.70
N PHE A 386 -7.98 -15.21 -15.25
CA PHE A 386 -6.61 -14.95 -15.69
C PHE A 386 -6.45 -14.63 -17.18
N ILE A 387 -7.41 -15.06 -18.02
CA ILE A 387 -7.44 -14.79 -19.47
C ILE A 387 -8.48 -13.72 -19.77
N GLY A 388 -9.66 -13.86 -19.21
CA GLY A 388 -10.84 -13.08 -19.50
C GLY A 388 -11.64 -13.64 -20.67
N GLU A 389 -12.92 -13.29 -20.66
CA GLU A 389 -13.95 -13.76 -21.58
C GLU A 389 -15.04 -12.68 -21.72
N TRP A 390 -15.78 -12.68 -22.82
CA TRP A 390 -16.89 -11.79 -23.08
C TRP A 390 -18.19 -12.55 -23.35
N LYS A 391 -19.30 -11.88 -23.04
CA LYS A 391 -20.65 -12.37 -23.28
C LYS A 391 -21.47 -11.28 -23.94
N ALA A 392 -22.06 -11.59 -25.08
CA ALA A 392 -22.80 -10.64 -25.90
C ALA A 392 -21.94 -9.40 -26.25
N THR A 393 -22.17 -8.25 -25.61
CA THR A 393 -21.48 -6.98 -25.94
C THR A 393 -20.54 -6.49 -24.84
N LYS A 394 -20.26 -7.32 -23.83
CA LYS A 394 -19.46 -6.92 -22.67
C LYS A 394 -18.39 -7.94 -22.33
N VAL A 395 -17.27 -7.46 -21.79
CA VAL A 395 -16.29 -8.31 -21.10
C VAL A 395 -16.93 -8.80 -19.80
N ASP A 396 -17.03 -10.12 -19.63
CA ASP A 396 -17.64 -10.74 -18.46
C ASP A 396 -16.58 -10.99 -17.38
N GLY A 397 -15.47 -11.65 -17.75
CA GLY A 397 -14.31 -11.91 -16.89
C GLY A 397 -13.05 -11.26 -17.45
N GLN A 398 -12.21 -10.70 -16.58
CA GLN A 398 -10.80 -10.34 -16.79
C GLN A 398 -10.30 -9.65 -15.52
N HIS A 399 -9.49 -10.34 -14.73
CA HIS A 399 -9.10 -9.92 -13.38
C HIS A 399 -7.60 -10.10 -13.09
N CYS A 400 -6.79 -10.27 -14.15
CA CYS A 400 -5.34 -10.37 -14.05
C CYS A 400 -4.66 -9.16 -14.72
N TRP A 401 -3.89 -8.41 -13.94
CA TRP A 401 -3.19 -7.23 -14.42
C TRP A 401 -2.17 -7.56 -15.52
N VAL A 402 -1.54 -8.74 -15.46
CA VAL A 402 -0.52 -9.16 -16.43
C VAL A 402 -1.14 -9.26 -17.83
N TYR A 403 -2.33 -9.85 -17.94
CA TYR A 403 -3.00 -9.95 -19.23
C TYR A 403 -3.52 -8.59 -19.71
N PHE A 404 -4.13 -7.81 -18.80
CA PHE A 404 -4.57 -6.45 -19.09
C PHE A 404 -3.42 -5.60 -19.65
N TYR A 405 -2.29 -5.58 -18.96
CA TYR A 405 -1.08 -4.84 -19.36
C TYR A 405 -0.62 -5.22 -20.77
N ARG A 406 -0.58 -6.53 -21.08
CA ARG A 406 -0.19 -6.99 -22.41
C ARG A 406 -1.17 -6.57 -23.49
N LEU A 407 -2.48 -6.67 -23.23
CA LEU A 407 -3.51 -6.22 -24.17
C LEU A 407 -3.48 -4.71 -24.38
N GLU A 408 -3.23 -3.93 -23.33
CA GLU A 408 -3.09 -2.47 -23.40
C GLU A 408 -1.87 -2.08 -24.26
N LYS A 409 -0.73 -2.77 -24.05
CA LYS A 409 0.48 -2.62 -24.87
C LYS A 409 0.26 -3.01 -26.34
N GLU A 410 -0.65 -3.94 -26.61
CA GLU A 410 -1.07 -4.35 -27.96
C GLU A 410 -2.19 -3.47 -28.54
N HIS A 411 -2.61 -2.40 -27.85
CA HIS A 411 -3.74 -1.54 -28.22
C HIS A 411 -5.08 -2.28 -28.37
N LYS A 412 -5.21 -3.45 -27.75
CA LYS A 412 -6.46 -4.21 -27.68
C LYS A 412 -7.32 -3.79 -26.50
N VAL A 413 -6.75 -3.14 -25.50
CA VAL A 413 -7.50 -2.55 -24.40
C VAL A 413 -7.44 -1.03 -24.51
N ASN A 414 -8.59 -0.37 -24.37
CA ASN A 414 -8.67 1.07 -24.17
C ASN A 414 -9.15 1.37 -22.75
N TYR A 415 -8.27 1.91 -21.91
CA TYR A 415 -8.56 2.27 -20.52
C TYR A 415 -9.36 3.57 -20.46
N TYR A 416 -10.56 3.54 -19.88
CA TYR A 416 -11.41 4.74 -19.83
C TYR A 416 -11.16 5.58 -18.57
N GLY A 417 -10.69 4.95 -17.50
CA GLY A 417 -10.51 5.59 -16.19
C GLY A 417 -10.87 4.68 -15.02
N TYR A 418 -10.68 5.21 -13.81
CA TYR A 418 -10.89 4.46 -12.58
C TYR A 418 -12.30 4.69 -12.02
N ILE A 419 -12.84 3.70 -11.32
CA ILE A 419 -14.02 3.84 -10.45
C ILE A 419 -13.54 4.01 -9.01
N SER A 420 -12.58 3.20 -8.58
CA SER A 420 -11.90 3.29 -7.29
C SER A 420 -10.50 2.68 -7.43
N HIS A 421 -9.53 3.14 -6.65
CA HIS A 421 -8.22 2.49 -6.61
C HIS A 421 -7.56 2.70 -5.23
N LEU A 422 -6.60 1.84 -4.92
CA LEU A 422 -5.78 1.92 -3.72
C LEU A 422 -4.32 1.99 -4.15
N GLU A 423 -3.81 3.21 -4.24
CA GLU A 423 -2.44 3.52 -4.72
C GLU A 423 -2.10 2.74 -5.99
N GLN A 424 -0.98 2.03 -5.98
CA GLN A 424 -0.49 1.17 -7.05
C GLN A 424 -0.94 -0.29 -6.83
N LEU A 425 -1.69 -0.60 -5.78
CA LEU A 425 -1.93 -1.98 -5.32
C LEU A 425 -3.08 -2.68 -6.04
N THR A 426 -4.22 -2.03 -6.18
CA THR A 426 -5.45 -2.61 -6.74
C THR A 426 -6.39 -1.51 -7.21
N GLY A 427 -7.25 -1.80 -8.17
CA GLY A 427 -8.25 -0.84 -8.61
C GLY A 427 -9.43 -1.48 -9.32
N THR A 428 -10.55 -0.76 -9.26
CA THR A 428 -11.74 -0.97 -10.07
C THR A 428 -11.72 0.04 -11.20
N THR A 429 -11.77 -0.44 -12.43
CA THR A 429 -11.55 0.30 -13.66
C THR A 429 -12.67 0.05 -14.67
N LYS A 430 -12.76 0.98 -15.63
CA LYS A 430 -13.60 0.85 -16.81
C LYS A 430 -12.71 0.86 -18.05
N TYR A 431 -13.00 0.00 -19.01
CA TYR A 431 -12.23 -0.11 -20.24
C TYR A 431 -13.02 -0.87 -21.31
N THR A 432 -12.55 -0.82 -22.54
CA THR A 432 -12.93 -1.81 -23.56
C THR A 432 -11.80 -2.79 -23.78
N TRP A 433 -12.15 -4.04 -24.07
CA TRP A 433 -11.26 -5.00 -24.72
C TRP A 433 -11.80 -5.24 -26.13
N GLU A 434 -11.04 -4.83 -27.13
CA GLU A 434 -11.47 -4.63 -28.50
C GLU A 434 -12.73 -3.74 -28.54
N LYS A 435 -13.86 -4.30 -28.97
CA LYS A 435 -15.15 -3.61 -29.01
C LYS A 435 -16.04 -3.87 -27.78
N TYR A 436 -15.62 -4.74 -26.87
CA TYR A 436 -16.44 -5.19 -25.75
C TYR A 436 -16.19 -4.32 -24.53
N LEU A 437 -17.25 -3.70 -23.98
CA LEU A 437 -17.14 -2.83 -22.82
C LEU A 437 -17.06 -3.65 -21.53
N LYS A 438 -16.12 -3.32 -20.65
CA LYS A 438 -16.15 -3.73 -19.25
C LYS A 438 -16.57 -2.55 -18.38
N PRO A 439 -17.86 -2.45 -17.98
CA PRO A 439 -18.34 -1.30 -17.23
C PRO A 439 -17.77 -1.25 -15.81
N ILE A 440 -17.47 -2.41 -15.22
CA ILE A 440 -16.84 -2.55 -13.92
C ILE A 440 -15.90 -3.75 -14.00
N GLY A 441 -14.59 -3.52 -13.91
CA GLY A 441 -13.58 -4.56 -13.80
C GLY A 441 -12.57 -4.19 -12.73
N GLY A 442 -11.79 -5.15 -12.25
CA GLY A 442 -10.77 -4.83 -11.26
C GLY A 442 -9.80 -5.96 -11.08
N PHE A 443 -8.59 -5.62 -10.70
CA PHE A 443 -7.48 -6.54 -10.55
C PHE A 443 -6.49 -5.97 -9.54
N ASN A 444 -5.74 -6.86 -8.88
CA ASN A 444 -4.59 -6.45 -8.10
C ASN A 444 -3.44 -6.21 -9.06
N ILE A 445 -2.68 -5.14 -8.87
CA ILE A 445 -1.44 -4.85 -9.61
C ILE A 445 -0.23 -5.10 -8.70
N GLY A 446 -0.33 -4.76 -7.41
CA GLY A 446 0.80 -4.85 -6.49
C GLY A 446 1.14 -6.25 -5.99
N THR A 447 0.47 -7.30 -6.46
CA THR A 447 0.68 -8.70 -6.10
C THR A 447 1.18 -9.52 -7.29
N SER A 448 1.90 -10.61 -7.03
CA SER A 448 2.20 -11.56 -8.10
C SER A 448 0.96 -12.34 -8.52
N PRO A 449 0.90 -12.84 -9.76
CA PRO A 449 -0.21 -13.70 -10.17
C PRO A 449 -0.27 -15.00 -9.34
N ALA A 450 0.85 -15.45 -8.76
CA ALA A 450 0.88 -16.58 -7.83
C ALA A 450 0.18 -16.24 -6.50
N PHE A 451 0.39 -15.03 -5.98
CA PHE A 451 -0.35 -14.53 -4.83
C PHE A 451 -1.85 -14.47 -5.13
N ASP A 452 -2.25 -13.89 -6.26
CA ASP A 452 -3.66 -13.78 -6.66
C ASP A 452 -4.32 -15.15 -6.80
N PHE A 453 -3.70 -16.09 -7.54
CA PHE A 453 -4.17 -17.47 -7.66
C PHE A 453 -4.37 -18.13 -6.29
N THR A 454 -3.42 -17.92 -5.39
CA THR A 454 -3.44 -18.51 -4.04
C THR A 454 -4.57 -17.93 -3.20
N ILE A 455 -4.68 -16.60 -3.08
CA ILE A 455 -5.70 -15.97 -2.23
C ILE A 455 -7.11 -16.16 -2.81
N PHE A 456 -7.26 -16.16 -4.14
CA PHE A 456 -8.52 -16.50 -4.79
C PHE A 456 -8.94 -17.94 -4.51
N SER A 457 -8.01 -18.89 -4.56
CA SER A 457 -8.26 -20.29 -4.19
C SER A 457 -8.70 -20.45 -2.74
N VAL A 458 -7.98 -19.80 -1.80
CA VAL A 458 -8.33 -19.82 -0.37
C VAL A 458 -9.73 -19.24 -0.15
N CYS A 459 -10.04 -18.12 -0.77
CA CYS A 459 -11.34 -17.47 -0.60
C CYS A 459 -12.49 -18.25 -1.24
N ALA A 460 -12.26 -18.87 -2.40
CA ALA A 460 -13.22 -19.78 -3.02
C ALA A 460 -13.49 -21.02 -2.16
N LEU A 461 -12.49 -21.57 -1.47
CA LEU A 461 -12.64 -22.73 -0.59
C LEU A 461 -13.31 -22.40 0.74
N THR A 462 -13.06 -21.21 1.28
CA THR A 462 -13.43 -20.87 2.67
C THR A 462 -14.66 -19.96 2.78
N ARG A 463 -14.89 -19.10 1.77
CA ARG A 463 -15.80 -17.94 1.87
C ARG A 463 -16.45 -17.56 0.52
N SER A 464 -16.77 -18.53 -0.33
CA SER A 464 -17.47 -18.27 -1.59
C SER A 464 -18.87 -17.66 -1.39
N GLY A 465 -19.33 -16.87 -2.35
CA GLY A 465 -20.64 -16.24 -2.34
C GLY A 465 -20.68 -14.95 -1.52
N GLY A 466 -21.72 -14.77 -0.71
CA GLY A 466 -21.95 -13.56 0.08
C GLY A 466 -20.93 -13.31 1.21
N ASN A 467 -20.12 -14.31 1.56
CA ASN A 467 -19.25 -14.32 2.74
C ASN A 467 -17.84 -13.75 2.51
N LYS A 468 -17.62 -13.07 1.37
CA LYS A 468 -16.39 -12.38 0.89
C LYS A 468 -15.22 -12.38 1.88
N CYS A 469 -14.06 -12.87 1.45
CA CYS A 469 -12.82 -12.60 2.17
C CYS A 469 -12.62 -11.10 2.31
N ARG A 470 -12.25 -10.68 3.51
CA ARG A 470 -11.81 -9.31 3.81
C ARG A 470 -10.48 -9.44 4.52
N PHE A 471 -9.53 -8.57 4.25
CA PHE A 471 -8.23 -8.53 4.90
C PHE A 471 -7.59 -7.17 4.64
N THR A 472 -6.46 -6.90 5.26
CA THR A 472 -5.60 -5.77 4.93
C THR A 472 -4.42 -6.23 4.10
N LEU A 473 -4.05 -5.47 3.07
CA LEU A 473 -2.87 -5.72 2.25
C LEU A 473 -2.09 -4.41 2.14
N ASP A 474 -0.82 -4.42 2.57
CA ASP A 474 0.00 -3.22 2.74
C ASP A 474 -0.70 -2.10 3.54
N GLY A 475 -1.56 -2.48 4.49
CA GLY A 475 -2.34 -1.56 5.32
C GLY A 475 -3.68 -1.10 4.71
N PHE A 476 -4.01 -1.49 3.48
CA PHE A 476 -5.29 -1.16 2.86
C PHE A 476 -6.35 -2.22 3.09
N PRO A 477 -7.62 -1.86 3.35
CA PRO A 477 -8.71 -2.81 3.33
C PRO A 477 -8.92 -3.32 1.90
N VAL A 478 -8.75 -4.62 1.72
CA VAL A 478 -9.00 -5.32 0.46
C VAL A 478 -9.89 -6.53 0.76
N GLY A 479 -10.60 -7.01 -0.25
CA GLY A 479 -11.33 -8.25 -0.17
C GLY A 479 -11.19 -9.07 -1.43
N VAL A 480 -11.62 -10.32 -1.35
CA VAL A 480 -11.80 -11.19 -2.49
C VAL A 480 -13.24 -11.65 -2.50
N THR A 481 -13.92 -11.40 -3.61
CA THR A 481 -15.21 -12.00 -3.90
C THR A 481 -15.00 -13.15 -4.87
N SER A 482 -15.55 -14.31 -4.54
CA SER A 482 -15.48 -15.50 -5.39
C SER A 482 -16.81 -16.23 -5.41
N TYR A 483 -17.22 -16.71 -6.58
CA TYR A 483 -18.43 -17.52 -6.76
C TYR A 483 -18.06 -18.89 -7.33
N LEU A 484 -18.79 -19.90 -6.91
CA LEU A 484 -18.69 -21.26 -7.43
C LEU A 484 -19.93 -21.59 -8.26
N GLN A 485 -19.81 -22.57 -9.15
CA GLN A 485 -20.93 -23.18 -9.86
C GLN A 485 -20.61 -24.63 -10.20
N ASP A 486 -21.59 -25.37 -10.70
CA ASP A 486 -21.39 -26.76 -11.11
C ASP A 486 -20.54 -26.84 -12.39
N CYS A 487 -19.54 -27.73 -12.37
CA CYS A 487 -18.78 -28.04 -13.57
C CYS A 487 -19.66 -28.86 -14.53
N ALA A 488 -19.56 -28.59 -15.83
CA ALA A 488 -20.30 -29.35 -16.83
C ALA A 488 -19.89 -30.82 -16.82
N ASN A 489 -20.86 -31.72 -16.98
CA ASN A 489 -20.66 -33.16 -17.13
C ASN A 489 -19.94 -33.84 -15.94
N THR A 490 -19.97 -33.24 -14.75
CA THR A 490 -19.44 -33.82 -13.52
C THR A 490 -20.37 -33.50 -12.33
N ASN A 491 -20.15 -34.13 -11.17
CA ASN A 491 -20.77 -33.75 -9.90
C ASN A 491 -19.84 -32.86 -9.05
N GLU A 492 -18.88 -32.18 -9.67
CA GLU A 492 -17.90 -31.33 -8.99
C GLU A 492 -18.22 -29.84 -9.18
N THR A 493 -17.60 -28.99 -8.36
CA THR A 493 -17.75 -27.53 -8.41
C THR A 493 -16.53 -26.84 -9.01
N CYS A 494 -16.81 -25.79 -9.76
CA CYS A 494 -15.86 -24.95 -10.46
C CYS A 494 -15.91 -23.52 -9.92
N ILE A 495 -14.80 -22.79 -9.98
CA ILE A 495 -14.80 -21.35 -9.75
C ILE A 495 -15.50 -20.70 -10.94
N ALA A 496 -16.59 -20.00 -10.67
CA ALA A 496 -17.26 -19.15 -11.66
C ALA A 496 -16.47 -17.86 -11.85
N THR A 497 -16.05 -17.23 -10.76
CA THR A 497 -15.24 -16.01 -10.79
C THR A 497 -14.54 -15.81 -9.46
N ALA A 498 -13.41 -15.11 -9.47
CA ALA A 498 -12.73 -14.60 -8.29
C ALA A 498 -12.03 -13.30 -8.64
N TYR A 499 -12.25 -12.25 -7.84
CA TYR A 499 -11.70 -10.93 -8.11
C TYR A 499 -11.54 -10.10 -6.83
N PRO A 500 -10.61 -9.13 -6.83
CA PRO A 500 -10.43 -8.25 -5.69
C PRO A 500 -11.57 -7.25 -5.58
N THR A 501 -11.85 -6.82 -4.35
CA THR A 501 -12.78 -5.75 -4.04
C THR A 501 -12.12 -4.77 -3.09
N ASN A 502 -12.23 -3.47 -3.36
CA ASN A 502 -11.71 -2.39 -2.53
C ASN A 502 -12.83 -1.50 -2.00
#